data_AF-A0A0L0BLH5-F1
#
_entry.id   AF-A0A0L0BLH5-F1
#
_cell.length_a   1.000
_cell.length_b   1.000
_cell.length_c   1.000
_cell.angle_alpha   90.00
_cell.angle_beta   90.00
_cell.angle_gamma   90.00
#
_symmetry.space_group_name_H-M   'P 1'
#
loop_
_entity.id
_entity.type
_entity.pdbx_description
1 polymer ?
#
loop_
_entity_poly.entity_id
_entity_poly.type
_entity_poly.pdbx_seq_one_letter_code
_entity_poly.pdbx_strand_id
1 'polypeptide(L)'
;PSVNPPNIQQLASANLVTNTAPATTANEVTIPVPIVNNEGTYAYITVKCSLHDRSCSVFGLNDTEIQALSKRFENSVKPVVIGVMVSASHLVMLNTLAQLSYKVVCSCGKAEICWTMKREI
;
A
#
# COMPACT_ATOMS: atom_id res chain seq x y z
N PRO A 1 -31.79 -31.51 -37.09
CA PRO A 1 -31.31 -32.79 -36.52
C PRO A 1 -30.41 -32.51 -35.30
N SER A 2 -31.04 -32.42 -34.14
CA SER A 2 -30.39 -32.32 -32.82
C SER A 2 -30.11 -33.74 -32.33
N VAL A 3 -28.88 -34.04 -31.92
CA VAL A 3 -28.52 -35.32 -31.31
C VAL A 3 -27.63 -35.03 -30.10
N ASN A 4 -28.21 -35.20 -28.93
CA ASN A 4 -27.57 -35.14 -27.63
C ASN A 4 -27.46 -36.60 -27.13
N PRO A 5 -26.29 -37.10 -26.68
CA PRO A 5 -26.22 -38.38 -25.98
C PRO A 5 -26.27 -38.22 -24.45
N PRO A 6 -26.55 -39.32 -23.71
CA PRO A 6 -27.17 -39.27 -22.40
C PRO A 6 -26.20 -39.20 -21.22
N ASN A 7 -26.77 -38.67 -20.13
CA ASN A 7 -26.33 -38.65 -18.75
C ASN A 7 -25.94 -40.06 -18.24
N ILE A 8 -24.70 -40.25 -17.77
CA ILE A 8 -24.26 -41.45 -17.05
C ILE A 8 -23.97 -41.05 -15.60
N GLN A 9 -24.88 -41.41 -14.70
CA GLN A 9 -24.65 -41.40 -13.26
C GLN A 9 -24.12 -42.77 -12.79
N GLN A 10 -23.09 -42.70 -11.93
CA GLN A 10 -22.78 -43.58 -10.80
C GLN A 10 -22.02 -44.90 -11.02
N LEU A 11 -20.80 -44.99 -10.45
CA LEU A 11 -20.34 -46.19 -9.73
C LEU A 11 -19.44 -45.79 -8.54
N ALA A 12 -19.55 -46.56 -7.47
CA ALA A 12 -19.15 -46.25 -6.10
C ALA A 12 -17.70 -46.59 -5.72
N SER A 13 -17.21 -45.87 -4.70
CA SER A 13 -16.31 -46.24 -3.60
C SER A 13 -15.17 -47.25 -3.80
N ALA A 14 -13.94 -46.76 -3.63
CA ALA A 14 -12.84 -47.54 -3.03
C ALA A 14 -11.99 -46.63 -2.12
N ASN A 15 -12.11 -46.84 -0.81
CA ASN A 15 -11.19 -46.32 0.19
C ASN A 15 -9.80 -46.94 -0.01
N LEU A 16 -8.76 -46.12 -0.08
CA LEU A 16 -7.41 -46.50 0.30
C LEU A 16 -6.81 -45.39 1.15
N VAL A 17 -6.74 -45.67 2.45
CA VAL A 17 -5.98 -44.91 3.44
C VAL A 17 -4.75 -45.75 3.76
N THR A 18 -3.55 -45.23 3.50
CA THR A 18 -2.32 -45.58 4.22
C THR A 18 -1.30 -44.43 4.10
N ASN A 19 -1.22 -43.60 5.16
CA ASN A 19 -0.03 -43.21 5.94
C ASN A 19 1.36 -43.43 5.28
N THR A 20 2.43 -42.62 5.41
CA THR A 20 2.83 -41.49 6.29
C THR A 20 4.29 -41.15 5.91
N ALA A 21 4.69 -39.87 5.90
CA ALA A 21 6.07 -39.38 6.10
C ALA A 21 6.06 -37.84 6.28
N PRO A 22 7.01 -37.22 7.02
CA PRO A 22 6.70 -36.28 8.09
C PRO A 22 6.67 -34.80 7.72
N ALA A 23 6.10 -34.04 8.66
CA ALA A 23 5.90 -32.60 8.70
C ALA A 23 7.14 -31.75 8.42
N THR A 24 6.97 -30.75 7.57
CA THR A 24 7.54 -29.42 7.81
C THR A 24 6.39 -28.56 8.32
N THR A 25 6.32 -28.39 9.63
CA THR A 25 5.47 -27.36 10.27
C THR A 25 5.98 -25.99 9.86
N ALA A 26 5.62 -25.54 8.66
CA ALA A 26 5.47 -24.12 8.43
C ALA A 26 4.26 -23.71 9.27
N ASN A 27 4.52 -23.21 10.48
CA ASN A 27 3.54 -22.45 11.24
C ASN A 27 3.26 -21.19 10.44
N GLU A 28 2.40 -21.30 9.43
CA GLU A 28 1.83 -20.14 8.78
C GLU A 28 0.84 -19.55 9.77
N VAL A 29 1.30 -18.58 10.53
CA VAL A 29 0.42 -17.71 11.31
C VAL A 29 -0.25 -16.80 10.29
N THR A 30 -1.30 -17.32 9.63
CA THR A 30 -2.22 -16.50 8.84
C THR A 30 -3.00 -15.65 9.83
N ILE A 31 -2.44 -14.49 10.19
CA ILE A 31 -3.21 -13.45 10.85
C ILE A 31 -4.16 -12.91 9.78
N PRO A 32 -5.49 -13.10 9.87
CA PRO A 32 -6.39 -12.33 9.04
C PRO A 32 -6.15 -10.88 9.42
N VAL A 33 -5.45 -10.14 8.55
CA VAL A 33 -5.32 -8.68 8.69
C VAL A 33 -6.76 -8.19 8.66
N PRO A 34 -7.26 -7.53 9.74
CA PRO A 34 -8.57 -6.95 9.70
C PRO A 34 -8.60 -5.99 8.51
N ILE A 35 -9.39 -6.32 7.49
CA ILE A 35 -9.66 -5.40 6.39
C ILE A 35 -10.62 -4.39 7.01
N VAL A 36 -10.06 -3.40 7.70
CA VAL A 36 -10.81 -2.28 8.23
C VAL A 36 -11.24 -1.46 7.02
N ASN A 37 -12.41 -1.75 6.48
CA ASN A 37 -13.09 -0.93 5.48
C ASN A 37 -13.55 0.39 6.14
N ASN A 38 -12.59 1.27 6.42
CA ASN A 38 -12.83 2.64 6.89
C ASN A 38 -12.96 3.60 5.69
N GLU A 39 -13.78 3.21 4.71
CA GLU A 39 -14.07 4.03 3.53
C GLU A 39 -14.56 5.40 4.03
N GLY A 40 -13.74 6.45 3.87
CA GLY A 40 -14.05 7.82 4.33
C GLY A 40 -13.49 8.25 5.69
N THR A 41 -12.84 7.39 6.47
CA THR A 41 -12.21 7.77 7.76
C THR A 41 -10.71 8.04 7.64
N TYR A 42 -10.06 7.57 6.58
CA TYR A 42 -8.62 7.72 6.40
C TYR A 42 -8.29 8.41 5.08
N ALA A 43 -7.38 9.38 5.12
CA ALA A 43 -6.75 9.94 3.94
C ALA A 43 -5.40 9.27 3.73
N TYR A 44 -5.13 8.86 2.48
CA TYR A 44 -3.88 8.22 2.09
C TYR A 44 -3.09 9.13 1.16
N ILE A 45 -1.79 9.20 1.40
CA ILE A 45 -0.85 9.87 0.52
C ILE A 45 0.28 8.93 0.15
N THR A 46 0.88 9.20 -1.01
CA THR A 46 2.11 8.53 -1.44
C THR A 46 3.22 9.55 -1.50
N VAL A 47 4.36 9.21 -0.91
CA VAL A 47 5.58 10.02 -0.90
C VAL A 47 6.66 9.24 -1.62
N LYS A 48 7.30 9.84 -2.59
CA LYS A 48 8.44 9.28 -3.31
C LYS A 48 9.63 10.21 -3.11
N CYS A 49 10.73 9.73 -2.55
CA CYS A 49 11.96 10.51 -2.44
C CYS A 49 13.16 9.75 -3.02
N SER A 50 14.10 10.50 -3.58
CA SER A 50 15.42 9.97 -3.93
C SER A 50 16.28 9.78 -2.67
N LEU A 51 17.12 8.76 -2.66
CA LEU A 51 18.21 8.64 -1.68
C LEU A 51 19.44 9.47 -2.07
N HIS A 52 19.57 9.74 -3.38
CA HIS A 52 20.75 10.37 -3.97
C HIS A 52 20.56 11.87 -4.21
N ASP A 53 19.33 12.36 -4.08
CA ASP A 53 18.96 13.76 -4.28
C ASP A 53 17.91 14.18 -3.26
N ARG A 54 17.77 15.49 -3.05
CA ARG A 54 16.77 16.09 -2.16
C ARG A 54 15.42 16.29 -2.85
N SER A 55 15.12 15.50 -3.88
CA SER A 55 13.84 15.53 -4.58
C SER A 55 12.85 14.59 -3.92
N CYS A 56 11.78 15.16 -3.36
CA CYS A 56 10.64 14.43 -2.82
C CYS A 56 9.37 14.84 -3.56
N SER A 57 8.59 13.86 -4.04
CA SER A 57 7.29 14.06 -4.66
C SER A 57 6.20 13.48 -3.76
N VAL A 58 5.14 14.24 -3.53
CA VAL A 58 4.01 13.84 -2.70
C VAL A 58 2.73 13.91 -3.51
N PHE A 59 1.91 12.86 -3.40
CA PHE A 59 0.66 12.67 -4.15
C PHE A 59 -0.50 12.44 -3.19
N GLY A 60 -1.66 13.00 -3.50
CA GLY A 60 -2.90 12.82 -2.72
C GLY A 60 -3.12 13.84 -1.59
N LEU A 61 -2.31 14.90 -1.51
CA LEU A 61 -2.56 16.01 -0.57
C LEU A 61 -3.76 16.85 -1.03
N ASN A 62 -4.50 17.39 -0.06
CA ASN A 62 -5.56 18.36 -0.32
C ASN A 62 -4.98 19.80 -0.50
N ASP A 63 -5.79 20.74 -0.99
CA ASP A 63 -5.32 22.11 -1.28
C ASP A 63 -4.82 22.84 -0.03
N THR A 64 -5.47 22.64 1.11
CA THR A 64 -5.07 23.25 2.40
C THR A 64 -3.70 22.75 2.86
N GLU A 65 -3.43 21.46 2.69
CA GLU A 65 -2.16 20.82 3.01
C GLU A 65 -1.06 21.27 2.04
N ILE A 66 -1.37 21.38 0.75
CA ILE A 66 -0.44 21.92 -0.25
C ILE A 66 -0.06 23.36 0.11
N GLN A 67 -1.03 24.18 0.54
CA GLN A 67 -0.72 25.54 1.00
C GLN A 67 0.13 25.54 2.28
N ALA A 68 -0.20 24.71 3.27
CA ALA A 68 0.59 24.60 4.49
C ALA A 68 2.03 24.13 4.20
N LEU A 69 2.18 23.17 3.30
CA LEU A 69 3.46 22.66 2.83
C LEU A 69 4.26 23.75 2.10
N SER A 70 3.61 24.52 1.24
CA SER A 70 4.21 25.63 0.50
C SER A 70 4.70 26.75 1.42
N LYS A 71 3.95 27.04 2.49
CA LYS A 71 4.37 27.99 3.52
C LYS A 71 5.57 27.50 4.31
N ARG A 72 5.66 26.19 4.56
CA ARG A 72 6.77 25.59 5.32
C ARG A 72 8.05 25.50 4.50
N PHE A 73 7.92 25.23 3.21
CA PHE A 73 9.04 25.11 2.27
C PHE A 73 9.02 26.32 1.32
N GLU A 74 9.38 27.48 1.85
CA GLU A 74 9.40 28.76 1.12
C GLU A 74 10.01 28.60 -0.28
N ASN A 75 9.16 28.70 -1.31
CA ASN A 75 9.50 28.60 -2.74
C ASN A 75 10.12 27.28 -3.23
N SER A 76 10.10 26.22 -2.42
CA SER A 76 10.66 24.91 -2.78
C SER A 76 9.61 23.91 -3.28
N VAL A 77 8.32 24.27 -3.20
CA VAL A 77 7.22 23.45 -3.70
C VAL A 77 6.92 23.79 -5.17
N LYS A 78 7.04 22.79 -6.04
CA LYS A 78 6.72 22.86 -7.47
C LYS A 78 5.57 21.91 -7.78
N PRO A 79 4.51 22.33 -8.48
CA PRO A 79 3.45 21.42 -8.88
C PRO A 79 3.98 20.40 -9.90
N VAL A 80 3.52 19.17 -9.79
CA VAL A 80 3.80 18.06 -10.73
C VAL A 80 2.48 17.39 -11.09
N VAL A 81 2.45 16.60 -12.15
CA VAL A 81 1.27 15.82 -12.54
C VAL A 81 0.79 15.00 -11.33
N ILE A 82 -0.44 15.28 -10.86
CA ILE A 82 -1.13 14.58 -9.76
C ILE A 82 -0.51 14.84 -8.36
N GLY A 83 0.40 15.80 -8.20
CA GLY A 83 1.02 16.05 -6.90
C GLY A 83 1.92 17.28 -6.84
N VAL A 84 2.82 17.26 -5.86
CA VAL A 84 3.79 18.33 -5.63
C VAL A 84 5.18 17.76 -5.43
N MET A 85 6.18 18.40 -6.01
CA MET A 85 7.59 18.14 -5.76
C MET A 85 8.13 19.19 -4.81
N VAL A 86 8.90 18.75 -3.82
CA VAL A 86 9.50 19.57 -2.80
C VAL A 86 10.98 19.25 -2.73
N SER A 87 11.82 20.27 -2.75
CA SER A 87 13.26 20.10 -2.49
C SER A 87 13.49 20.02 -0.98
N ALA A 88 13.56 18.80 -0.46
CA ALA A 88 13.79 18.48 0.94
C ALA A 88 14.44 17.09 1.09
N SER A 89 15.23 16.90 2.16
CA SER A 89 15.69 15.56 2.53
C SER A 89 14.51 14.66 2.92
N HIS A 90 14.60 13.36 2.61
CA HIS A 90 13.60 12.35 2.95
C HIS A 90 13.13 12.40 4.43
N LEU A 91 14.03 12.65 5.39
CA LEU A 91 13.69 12.72 6.81
C LEU A 91 12.89 13.98 7.14
N VAL A 92 13.24 15.10 6.52
CA VAL A 92 12.53 16.38 6.68
C VAL A 92 11.12 16.27 6.10
N MET A 93 10.97 15.62 4.95
CA MET A 93 9.67 15.39 4.32
C MET A 93 8.77 14.52 5.21
N LEU A 94 9.25 13.37 5.66
CA LEU A 94 8.47 12.46 6.52
C LEU A 94 8.08 13.12 7.84
N ASN A 95 9.01 13.82 8.50
CA ASN A 95 8.71 14.55 9.74
C ASN A 95 7.69 15.67 9.50
N THR A 96 7.74 16.32 8.35
CA THR A 96 6.77 17.35 7.98
C THR A 96 5.37 16.78 7.82
N LEU A 97 5.24 15.67 7.10
CA LEU A 97 3.96 14.99 6.90
C LEU A 97 3.43 14.38 8.21
N ALA A 98 4.32 13.92 9.10
CA ALA A 98 3.94 13.46 10.44
C ALA A 98 3.29 14.56 11.29
N GLN A 99 3.70 15.82 11.12
CA GLN A 99 3.04 16.96 11.79
C GLN A 99 1.65 17.27 11.25
N LEU A 100 1.32 16.78 10.04
CA LEU A 100 -0.04 16.79 9.47
C LEU A 100 -0.83 15.52 9.87
N SER A 101 -0.35 14.78 10.88
CA SER A 101 -0.93 13.53 11.40
C SER A 101 -0.84 12.32 10.45
N TYR A 102 -0.05 12.40 9.38
CA TYR A 102 0.22 11.23 8.54
C TYR A 102 1.19 10.27 9.22
N LYS A 103 0.82 8.99 9.27
CA LYS A 103 1.65 7.89 9.78
C LYS A 103 2.06 7.00 8.63
N VAL A 104 3.32 6.55 8.61
CA VAL A 104 3.81 5.59 7.61
C VAL A 104 3.10 4.25 7.80
N VAL A 105 2.55 3.71 6.71
CA VAL A 105 1.86 2.40 6.67
C VAL A 105 2.76 1.35 6.05
N CYS A 106 3.41 1.70 4.94
CA CYS A 106 4.36 0.83 4.28
C CYS A 106 5.47 1.66 3.63
N SER A 107 6.60 1.02 3.43
CA SER A 107 7.73 1.54 2.67
C SER A 107 8.15 0.51 1.62
N CYS A 108 8.55 0.98 0.46
CA CYS A 108 9.16 0.17 -0.59
C CYS A 108 10.21 0.98 -1.34
N GLY A 109 11.26 0.36 -1.86
CA GLY A 109 12.26 1.10 -2.62
C GLY A 109 13.58 0.38 -2.83
N LYS A 110 14.33 0.85 -3.84
CA LYS A 110 15.74 0.48 -4.10
C LYS A 110 16.59 1.74 -4.27
N ALA A 111 16.48 2.43 -5.41
CA ALA A 111 17.17 3.70 -5.68
C ALA A 111 16.36 4.92 -5.21
N GLU A 112 15.04 4.80 -5.30
CA GLU A 112 14.07 5.73 -4.75
C GLU A 112 13.29 4.99 -3.68
N ILE A 113 12.92 5.70 -2.61
CA ILE A 113 12.08 5.16 -1.55
C ILE A 113 10.70 5.78 -1.68
N CYS A 114 9.70 4.92 -1.68
CA CYS A 114 8.30 5.25 -1.64
C CYS A 114 7.72 4.89 -0.27
N TRP A 115 6.89 5.77 0.27
CA TRP A 115 6.10 5.54 1.47
C TRP A 115 4.63 5.77 1.17
N THR A 116 3.78 4.86 1.63
CA THR A 116 2.36 5.15 1.78
C THR A 116 2.14 5.62 3.20
N MET A 117 1.52 6.78 3.36
CA MET A 117 1.16 7.31 4.67
C MET A 117 -0.35 7.46 4.78
N LYS A 118 -0.89 7.28 5.98
CA LYS A 118 -2.31 7.44 6.29
C LYS A 118 -2.51 8.41 7.44
N ARG A 119 -3.56 9.22 7.39
CA ARG A 119 -4.05 10.00 8.53
C ARG A 119 -5.53 9.70 8.74
N GLU A 120 -6.00 9.85 9.97
CA GLU A 120 -7.43 9.83 10.28
C GLU A 120 -8.03 11.20 9.89
N ILE A 121 -9.25 11.21 9.34
CA ILE A 121 -9.99 12.41 8.93
C ILE A 121 -11.00 12.77 10.03
#